data_AF-A0A7K4IES5-F1
#
_entry.id   AF-A0A7K4IES5-F1
#
_cell.length_a   1.000
_cell.length_b   1.000
_cell.length_c   1.000
_cell.angle_alpha   90.00
_cell.angle_beta   90.00
_cell.angle_gamma   90.00
#
_symmetry.space_group_name_H-M   'P 1'
#
loop_
_entity.id
_entity.type
_entity.pdbx_description
1 polymer ?
#
loop_
_entity_poly.entity_id
_entity_poly.type
_entity_poly.pdbx_seq_one_letter_code
_entity_poly.pdbx_strand_id
1 'polypeptide(L)'
;MPVQNPLTPLLRLALQTAKTQYESYIDAMSKIENGELRSLYQRLAESEAAIVAKIQHMMITGVLDEIEELESWKDELFTPDLNFSNRGREEADSRADICDRVLQRSISSCSLYMQMASRANSELLSRVCKYLAYLKMWQIAELMSMRQSLGLA
;
A
#
# COMPACT_ATOMS: atom_id res chain seq x y z
N MET A 1 27.21 -20.54 -9.31
CA MET A 1 25.88 -19.94 -9.56
C MET A 1 25.81 -18.63 -8.79
N PRO A 2 25.34 -17.51 -9.36
CA PRO A 2 25.19 -16.29 -8.58
C PRO A 2 24.20 -16.55 -7.45
N VAL A 3 24.58 -16.19 -6.22
CA VAL A 3 23.72 -16.28 -5.03
C VAL A 3 22.57 -15.30 -5.27
N GLN A 4 21.40 -15.81 -5.65
CA GLN A 4 20.20 -14.97 -5.78
C GLN A 4 19.82 -14.49 -4.38
N ASN A 5 19.62 -13.18 -4.23
CA ASN A 5 19.15 -12.60 -2.99
C ASN A 5 17.83 -13.29 -2.59
N PRO A 6 17.72 -13.90 -1.39
CA PRO A 6 16.55 -14.66 -0.97
C PRO A 6 15.27 -13.82 -0.87
N LEU A 7 15.40 -12.49 -0.85
CA LEU A 7 14.30 -11.54 -0.85
C LEU A 7 13.76 -11.25 -2.26
N THR A 8 14.50 -11.61 -3.32
CA THR A 8 14.13 -11.31 -4.71
C THR A 8 12.72 -11.76 -5.07
N PRO A 9 12.25 -12.97 -4.71
CA PRO A 9 10.88 -13.39 -5.02
C PRO A 9 9.83 -12.50 -4.35
N LEU A 10 10.04 -12.15 -3.07
CA LEU A 10 9.14 -11.29 -2.30
C LEU A 10 9.09 -9.88 -2.90
N LEU A 11 10.26 -9.27 -3.13
CA LEU A 11 10.36 -7.91 -3.65
C LEU A 11 9.78 -7.81 -5.07
N ARG A 12 9.97 -8.84 -5.91
CA ARG A 12 9.33 -8.91 -7.24
C ARG A 12 7.81 -9.00 -7.15
N LEU A 13 7.28 -9.82 -6.24
CA LEU A 13 5.84 -9.94 -6.04
C LEU A 13 5.23 -8.61 -5.58
N ALA A 14 5.86 -7.97 -4.59
CA ALA A 14 5.43 -6.67 -4.08
C ALA A 14 5.50 -5.59 -5.18
N LEU A 15 6.62 -5.54 -5.93
CA LEU A 15 6.79 -4.63 -7.05
C LEU A 15 5.73 -4.82 -8.13
N GLN A 16 5.47 -6.06 -8.52
CA GLN A 16 4.48 -6.37 -9.55
C GLN A 16 3.07 -5.96 -9.10
N THR A 17 2.75 -6.19 -7.83
CA THR A 17 1.45 -5.81 -7.27
C THR A 17 1.28 -4.30 -7.29
N ALA A 18 2.26 -3.54 -6.78
CA ALA A 18 2.22 -2.07 -6.77
C ALA A 18 2.16 -1.48 -8.19
N LYS A 19 2.94 -2.01 -9.14
CA LYS A 19 2.88 -1.59 -10.56
C LYS A 19 1.52 -1.86 -11.18
N THR A 20 0.93 -3.02 -10.92
CA THR A 20 -0.40 -3.37 -11.44
C THR A 20 -1.47 -2.42 -10.89
N GLN A 21 -1.37 -2.02 -9.61
CA GLN A 21 -2.26 -1.05 -9.00
C GLN A 21 -2.07 0.35 -9.62
N TYR A 22 -0.83 0.81 -9.74
CA TYR A 22 -0.48 2.05 -10.42
C TYR A 22 -1.07 2.12 -11.83
N GLU A 23 -0.80 1.12 -12.68
CA GLU A 23 -1.30 1.06 -14.06
C GLU A 23 -2.83 1.06 -14.10
N SER A 24 -3.48 0.34 -13.18
CA SER A 24 -4.94 0.34 -13.06
C SER A 24 -5.50 1.71 -12.72
N TYR A 25 -4.82 2.51 -11.90
CA TYR A 25 -5.27 3.86 -11.56
C TYR A 25 -5.06 4.84 -12.72
N ILE A 26 -3.92 4.76 -13.42
CA ILE A 26 -3.66 5.56 -14.62
C ILE A 26 -4.70 5.25 -15.73
N ASP A 27 -5.00 3.98 -15.98
CA ASP A 27 -6.01 3.59 -16.95
C ASP A 27 -7.40 4.10 -16.55
N ALA A 28 -7.77 4.01 -15.27
CA ALA A 28 -9.02 4.58 -14.76
C ALA A 28 -9.10 6.10 -14.95
N MET A 29 -8.01 6.85 -14.67
CA MET A 29 -7.96 8.31 -14.89
C MET A 29 -8.23 8.69 -16.34
N SER A 30 -7.70 7.91 -17.29
CA SER A 30 -7.83 8.20 -18.72
C SER A 30 -9.27 8.08 -19.24
N LYS A 31 -10.12 7.33 -18.53
CA LYS A 31 -11.51 7.02 -18.89
C LYS A 31 -12.53 7.90 -18.17
N ILE A 32 -12.08 8.77 -17.27
CA ILE A 32 -12.94 9.59 -16.41
C ILE A 32 -12.94 11.04 -16.88
N GLU A 33 -14.13 11.58 -17.10
CA GLU A 33 -14.35 12.99 -17.45
C GLU A 33 -14.49 13.89 -16.22
N ASN A 34 -14.97 13.34 -15.10
CA ASN A 34 -15.13 14.06 -13.85
C ASN A 34 -13.76 14.41 -13.22
N GLY A 35 -13.47 15.71 -13.09
CA GLY A 35 -12.19 16.22 -12.58
C GLY A 35 -11.88 15.81 -11.13
N GLU A 36 -12.89 15.66 -10.28
CA GLU A 36 -12.71 15.23 -8.88
C GLU A 36 -12.30 13.76 -8.80
N LEU A 37 -12.97 12.89 -9.56
CA LEU A 37 -12.62 11.48 -9.66
C LEU A 37 -11.24 11.29 -10.29
N ARG A 38 -10.90 12.09 -11.31
CA ARG A 38 -9.56 12.08 -11.89
C ARG A 38 -8.49 12.44 -10.86
N SER A 39 -8.74 13.46 -10.05
CA SER A 39 -7.81 13.89 -8.98
C SER A 39 -7.65 12.83 -7.90
N LEU A 40 -8.72 12.13 -7.54
CA LEU A 40 -8.68 10.97 -6.64
C LEU A 40 -7.75 9.89 -7.19
N TYR A 41 -7.99 9.41 -8.42
CA TYR A 41 -7.14 8.38 -9.01
C TYR A 41 -5.70 8.82 -9.23
N GLN A 42 -5.45 10.11 -9.47
CA GLN A 42 -4.09 10.65 -9.55
C GLN A 42 -3.34 10.47 -8.24
N ARG A 43 -3.94 10.85 -7.11
CA ARG A 43 -3.32 10.66 -5.79
C ARG A 43 -3.08 9.18 -5.48
N LEU A 44 -4.02 8.30 -5.87
CA LEU A 44 -3.84 6.86 -5.73
C LEU A 44 -2.64 6.34 -6.53
N ALA A 45 -2.49 6.81 -7.77
CA ALA A 45 -1.36 6.46 -8.63
C ALA A 45 -0.04 6.99 -8.04
N GLU A 46 0.00 8.23 -7.56
CA GLU A 46 1.19 8.82 -6.92
C GLU A 46 1.62 8.01 -5.69
N SER A 47 0.67 7.58 -4.85
CA SER A 47 0.93 6.74 -3.68
C SER A 47 1.53 5.37 -4.07
N GLU A 48 0.98 4.69 -5.09
CA GLU A 48 1.57 3.42 -5.58
C GLU A 48 2.92 3.64 -6.26
N ALA A 49 3.13 4.76 -6.98
CA ALA A 49 4.41 5.09 -7.60
C ALA A 49 5.51 5.27 -6.54
N ALA A 50 5.19 5.89 -5.40
CA ALA A 50 6.11 6.00 -4.27
C ALA A 50 6.49 4.62 -3.70
N ILE A 51 5.51 3.72 -3.54
CA ILE A 51 5.77 2.33 -3.11
C ILE A 51 6.64 1.59 -4.13
N VAL A 52 6.36 1.72 -5.43
CA VAL A 52 7.18 1.15 -6.52
C VAL A 52 8.63 1.63 -6.40
N ALA A 53 8.84 2.94 -6.23
CA ALA A 53 10.18 3.52 -6.10
C ALA A 53 10.93 2.96 -4.88
N LYS A 54 10.28 2.87 -3.72
CA LYS A 54 10.86 2.26 -2.51
C LYS A 54 11.23 0.79 -2.71
N ILE A 55 10.38 0.01 -3.37
CA ILE A 55 10.69 -1.41 -3.65
C ILE A 55 11.84 -1.55 -4.65
N GLN A 56 11.89 -0.70 -5.68
CA GLN A 56 13.00 -0.71 -6.64
C GLN A 56 14.32 -0.32 -5.97
N HIS A 57 14.30 0.66 -5.07
CA HIS A 57 15.45 1.01 -4.23
C HIS A 57 15.95 -0.22 -3.47
N MET A 58 15.06 -0.88 -2.72
CA MET A 58 15.39 -2.12 -1.99
C MET A 58 16.03 -3.21 -2.85
N MET A 59 15.62 -3.32 -4.11
CA MET A 59 16.17 -4.31 -5.05
C MET A 59 17.56 -3.93 -5.58
N ILE A 60 17.92 -2.64 -5.60
CA ILE A 60 19.19 -2.13 -6.12
C ILE A 60 20.23 -2.02 -5.00
N THR A 61 19.86 -1.42 -3.86
CA THR A 61 20.78 -1.07 -2.77
C THR A 61 20.80 -2.11 -1.65
N GLY A 62 19.80 -3.00 -1.60
CA GLY A 62 19.56 -3.88 -0.45
C GLY A 62 18.49 -3.30 0.47
N VAL A 63 18.25 -3.92 1.62
CA VAL A 63 17.10 -3.58 2.51
C VAL A 63 17.51 -2.98 3.85
N LEU A 64 18.77 -2.55 3.97
CA LEU A 64 19.35 -2.14 5.26
C LEU A 64 18.70 -0.83 5.76
N ASP A 65 18.61 0.17 4.87
CA ASP A 65 18.01 1.48 5.17
C ASP A 65 16.54 1.34 5.60
N GLU A 66 15.78 0.47 4.94
CA GLU A 66 14.36 0.24 5.21
C GLU A 66 14.14 -0.51 6.53
N ILE A 67 15.09 -1.37 6.92
CA ILE A 67 15.07 -2.03 8.22
C ILE A 67 15.38 -1.03 9.35
N GLU A 68 16.35 -0.13 9.13
CA GLU A 68 16.66 0.94 10.09
C GLU A 68 15.50 1.93 10.21
N GLU A 69 14.87 2.30 9.08
CA GLU A 69 13.63 3.08 9.07
C GLU A 69 12.60 2.38 9.97
N LEU A 70 12.26 1.12 9.73
CA LEU A 70 11.28 0.39 10.53
C LEU A 70 11.59 0.37 12.04
N GLU A 71 12.86 0.26 12.43
CA GLU A 71 13.25 0.28 13.84
C GLU A 71 13.02 1.64 14.51
N SER A 72 13.16 2.74 13.77
CA SER A 72 12.85 4.08 14.27
C SER A 72 11.36 4.31 14.57
N TRP A 73 10.47 3.49 13.98
CA TRP A 73 9.01 3.56 14.16
C TRP A 73 8.46 2.54 15.17
N LYS A 74 9.31 1.80 15.90
CA LYS A 74 8.87 0.74 16.83
C LYS A 74 7.84 1.20 17.86
N ASP A 75 7.85 2.47 18.25
CA ASP A 75 6.93 3.05 19.24
C ASP A 75 5.67 3.68 18.61
N GLU A 76 5.62 3.79 17.28
CA GLU A 76 4.54 4.42 16.52
C GLU A 76 3.91 3.46 15.48
N LEU A 77 3.95 2.15 15.75
CA LEU A 77 3.33 1.17 14.84
C LEU A 77 1.81 1.36 14.86
N PHE A 78 1.34 2.26 14.00
CA PHE A 78 -0.04 2.56 13.75
C PHE A 78 -0.76 1.25 13.40
N THR A 79 -1.59 0.77 14.31
CA THR A 79 -2.59 -0.24 14.01
C THR A 79 -3.84 0.51 13.57
N PRO A 80 -4.03 0.81 12.27
CA PRO A 80 -5.28 1.41 11.82
C PRO A 80 -6.42 0.54 12.32
N ASP A 81 -7.48 1.14 12.85
CA ASP A 81 -8.70 0.40 13.13
C ASP A 81 -9.23 -0.15 11.80
N LEU A 82 -9.05 -1.46 11.61
CA LEU A 82 -9.43 -2.16 10.38
C LEU A 82 -10.94 -2.43 10.32
N ASN A 83 -11.72 -2.04 11.34
CA ASN A 83 -13.17 -2.13 11.34
C ASN A 83 -13.80 -1.04 10.46
N PHE A 84 -13.65 -1.18 9.14
CA PHE A 84 -14.47 -0.45 8.19
C PHE A 84 -15.86 -1.09 8.14
N SER A 85 -16.79 -0.52 8.90
CA SER A 85 -18.20 -0.88 8.81
C SER A 85 -18.81 -0.23 7.57
N ASN A 86 -19.39 -1.04 6.68
CA ASN A 86 -20.23 -0.62 5.56
C ASN A 86 -21.42 0.20 6.10
N ARG A 87 -21.24 1.51 6.32
CA ARG A 87 -22.36 2.40 6.64
C ARG A 87 -23.11 2.72 5.36
N GLY A 88 -24.35 2.24 5.32
CA GLY A 88 -25.49 2.87 4.65
C GLY A 88 -25.29 3.26 3.20
N ARG A 89 -25.79 2.41 2.29
CA ARG A 89 -26.11 2.80 0.92
C ARG A 89 -27.18 3.90 0.92
N GLU A 90 -26.76 5.15 1.01
CA GLU A 90 -27.57 6.30 0.59
C GLU A 90 -26.77 6.99 -0.51
N GLU A 91 -27.34 6.97 -1.73
CA GLU A 91 -26.82 7.52 -2.99
C GLU A 91 -25.30 7.34 -3.19
N ALA A 92 -24.93 6.20 -3.79
CA ALA A 92 -23.54 5.77 -4.01
C ALA A 92 -22.67 6.87 -4.64
N ASP A 93 -22.00 7.66 -3.80
CA ASP A 93 -20.93 8.54 -4.24
C ASP A 93 -19.83 7.63 -4.78
N SER A 94 -19.68 7.64 -6.10
CA SER A 94 -18.64 6.88 -6.79
C SER A 94 -17.24 7.09 -6.19
N ARG A 95 -16.96 8.25 -5.58
CA ARG A 95 -15.71 8.54 -4.86
C ARG A 95 -15.58 7.69 -3.59
N ALA A 96 -16.64 7.58 -2.79
CA ALA A 96 -16.67 6.75 -1.58
C ALA A 96 -16.46 5.28 -1.93
N ASP A 97 -17.17 4.79 -2.95
CA ASP A 97 -17.04 3.41 -3.41
C ASP A 97 -15.62 3.09 -3.91
N ILE A 98 -14.96 4.04 -4.60
CA ILE A 98 -13.58 3.87 -5.05
C ILE A 98 -12.63 3.85 -3.86
N CYS A 99 -12.74 4.83 -2.94
CA CYS A 99 -11.93 4.89 -1.74
C CYS A 99 -12.06 3.59 -0.92
N ASP A 100 -13.27 3.08 -0.72
CA ASP A 100 -13.51 1.88 0.09
C ASP A 100 -12.93 0.63 -0.55
N ARG A 101 -13.09 0.45 -1.87
CA ARG A 101 -12.45 -0.67 -2.59
C ARG A 101 -10.93 -0.62 -2.49
N VAL A 102 -10.35 0.56 -2.63
CA VAL A 102 -8.89 0.75 -2.58
C VAL A 102 -8.38 0.51 -1.18
N LEU A 103 -9.05 1.07 -0.18
CA LEU A 103 -8.72 0.88 1.23
C LEU A 103 -8.81 -0.59 1.63
N GLN A 104 -9.89 -1.30 1.26
CA GLN A 104 -10.03 -2.73 1.54
C GLN A 104 -8.90 -3.55 0.91
N ARG A 105 -8.48 -3.18 -0.31
CA ARG A 105 -7.35 -3.83 -0.99
C ARG A 105 -6.03 -3.56 -0.25
N SER A 106 -5.75 -2.33 0.16
CA SER A 106 -4.56 -1.97 0.93
C SER A 106 -4.52 -2.65 2.30
N ILE A 107 -5.66 -2.74 2.99
CA ILE A 107 -5.82 -3.49 4.26
C ILE A 107 -5.51 -4.97 4.05
N SER A 108 -6.02 -5.56 2.96
CA SER A 108 -5.78 -6.96 2.63
C SER A 108 -4.29 -7.22 2.35
N SER A 109 -3.63 -6.34 1.59
CA SER A 109 -2.19 -6.42 1.33
C SER A 109 -1.36 -6.25 2.60
N CYS A 110 -1.71 -5.30 3.46
CA CYS A 110 -1.07 -5.11 4.76
C CYS A 110 -1.17 -6.38 5.62
N SER A 111 -2.38 -6.94 5.72
CA SER A 111 -2.63 -8.17 6.47
C SER A 111 -1.84 -9.35 5.93
N LEU A 112 -1.74 -9.49 4.60
CA LEU A 112 -0.94 -10.51 3.95
C LEU A 112 0.54 -10.39 4.33
N TYR A 113 1.12 -9.19 4.23
CA TYR A 113 2.52 -8.99 4.59
C TYR A 113 2.79 -9.27 6.08
N MET A 114 1.88 -8.89 6.97
CA MET A 114 1.97 -9.23 8.39
C MET A 114 1.92 -10.75 8.64
N GLN A 115 1.05 -11.48 7.93
CA GLN A 115 1.01 -12.94 7.99
C GLN A 115 2.27 -13.60 7.43
N MET A 116 2.84 -13.05 6.36
CA MET A 116 4.12 -13.51 5.82
C MET A 116 5.26 -13.24 6.80
N ALA A 117 5.25 -12.09 7.50
CA ALA A 117 6.24 -11.76 8.51
C ALA A 117 6.23 -12.72 9.71
N SER A 118 5.04 -13.13 10.17
CA SER A 118 4.91 -14.06 11.30
C SER A 118 5.28 -15.50 10.97
N ARG A 119 5.23 -15.88 9.68
CA ARG A 119 5.62 -17.20 9.16
C ARG A 119 7.00 -17.22 8.53
N ALA A 120 7.74 -16.12 8.59
CA ALA A 120 9.05 -16.00 7.95
C ALA A 120 10.09 -16.89 8.65
N ASN A 121 10.84 -17.67 7.87
CA ASN A 121 11.90 -18.55 8.38
C ASN A 121 13.24 -17.82 8.63
N SER A 122 13.29 -16.50 8.42
CA SER A 122 14.46 -15.69 8.73
C SER A 122 14.03 -14.31 9.24
N GLU A 123 14.84 -13.74 10.14
CA GLU A 123 14.61 -12.40 10.69
C GLU A 123 14.60 -11.34 9.58
N LEU A 124 15.53 -11.46 8.62
CA LEU A 124 15.61 -10.58 7.46
C LEU A 124 14.30 -10.57 6.67
N LEU A 125 13.75 -11.76 6.35
CA LEU A 125 12.48 -11.86 5.63
C LEU A 125 11.32 -11.30 6.45
N SER A 126 11.30 -11.57 7.77
CA SER A 126 10.28 -11.03 8.67
C SER A 126 10.26 -9.50 8.66
N ARG A 127 11.45 -8.88 8.77
CA ARG A 127 11.60 -7.42 8.77
C ARG A 127 11.18 -6.79 7.45
N VAL A 128 11.58 -7.36 6.32
CA VAL A 128 11.16 -6.86 4.99
C VAL A 128 9.64 -6.97 4.81
N CYS A 129 9.03 -8.09 5.24
CA CYS A 129 7.57 -8.21 5.23
C CYS A 129 6.91 -7.15 6.13
N LYS A 130 7.43 -6.88 7.34
CA LYS A 130 6.93 -5.82 8.21
C LYS A 130 7.08 -4.44 7.57
N TYR A 131 8.18 -4.17 6.88
CA TYR A 131 8.37 -2.93 6.15
C TYR A 131 7.36 -2.76 5.01
N LEU A 132 7.11 -3.81 4.22
CA LEU A 132 6.07 -3.79 3.19
C LEU A 132 4.66 -3.57 3.78
N ALA A 133 4.37 -4.16 4.94
CA ALA A 133 3.14 -3.89 5.68
C ALA A 133 3.07 -2.43 6.12
N TYR A 134 4.17 -1.86 6.63
CA TYR A 134 4.28 -0.46 7.00
C TYR A 134 4.00 0.48 5.82
N LEU A 135 4.55 0.21 4.63
CA LEU A 135 4.23 1.01 3.44
C LEU A 135 2.73 1.00 3.11
N LYS A 136 2.06 -0.15 3.29
CA LYS A 136 0.61 -0.24 3.10
C LYS A 136 -0.17 0.44 4.23
N MET A 137 0.31 0.43 5.47
CA MET A 137 -0.28 1.20 6.57
C MET A 137 -0.21 2.71 6.31
N TRP A 138 0.92 3.19 5.80
CA TRP A 138 1.07 4.59 5.41
C TRP A 138 0.07 4.97 4.31
N GLN A 139 -0.05 4.14 3.27
CA GLN A 139 -1.06 4.32 2.22
C GLN A 139 -2.50 4.32 2.78
N ILE A 140 -2.81 3.42 3.72
CA ILE A 140 -4.13 3.37 4.38
C ILE A 140 -4.41 4.68 5.12
N ALA A 141 -3.45 5.21 5.87
CA ALA A 141 -3.60 6.48 6.59
C ALA A 141 -3.84 7.66 5.64
N GLU A 142 -3.08 7.71 4.53
CA GLU A 142 -3.26 8.70 3.47
C GLU A 142 -4.67 8.62 2.85
N LEU A 143 -5.14 7.41 2.55
CA LEU A 143 -6.49 7.17 2.02
C LEU A 143 -7.58 7.61 3.00
N MET A 144 -7.43 7.33 4.29
CA MET A 144 -8.39 7.76 5.32
C MET A 144 -8.44 9.28 5.42
N SER A 145 -7.29 9.94 5.42
CA SER A 145 -7.20 11.41 5.42
C SER A 145 -7.86 12.01 4.16
N MET A 146 -7.63 11.39 3.00
CA MET A 146 -8.24 11.81 1.75
C MET A 146 -9.77 11.66 1.79
N ARG A 147 -10.28 10.53 2.27
CA ARG A 147 -11.72 10.28 2.44
C ARG A 147 -12.38 11.33 3.34
N GLN A 148 -11.73 11.69 4.44
CA GLN A 148 -12.19 12.75 5.34
C GLN A 148 -12.18 14.13 4.65
N SER A 149 -11.13 14.46 3.89
CA SER A 149 -11.03 15.73 3.15
C SER A 149 -12.10 15.89 2.07
N LEU A 150 -12.62 14.77 1.54
CA LEU A 150 -13.71 14.73 0.56
C LEU A 150 -15.10 14.77 1.23
N GLY A 151 -15.18 14.81 2.56
CA GLY A 151 -16.44 14.82 3.30
C GLY A 151 -17.16 13.47 3.37
N LEU A 152 -16.45 12.37 3.09
CA LEU A 152 -17.02 11.02 2.96
C LEU A 152 -16.98 10.21 4.28
N ALA A 153 -17.02 10.87 5.43
CA ALA A 153 -16.81 10.26 6.75
C ALA A 153 -17.91 9.27 7.14
#